data_AF-A0A1G9H9W6-F1
#
_entry.id   AF-A0A1G9H9W6-F1
#
_cell.length_a   1.000
_cell.length_b   1.000
_cell.length_c   1.000
_cell.angle_alpha   90.00
_cell.angle_beta   90.00
_cell.angle_gamma   90.00
#
_symmetry.space_group_name_H-M   'P 1'
#
loop_
_entity.id
_entity.type
_entity.pdbx_description
1 polymer ?
#
loop_
_entity_poly.entity_id
_entity_poly.type
_entity_poly.pdbx_seq_one_letter_code
_entity_poly.pdbx_strand_id
1 'polypeptide(L)'
;MNILVAGGTYMNNMTAQAGKKQFTMVGGITVARLLGRYSKHDIYLHTNMSSEQTKLTKSLQKSLHKDYVNTEYVEKVSAQFGILHDDRIDAFGNTFESARIHKKNDKFFQDFDAFILTTDMNQRDFRYFRAYAHNNGIRVIIITFGEYRIGADPLDDVITLENDADDKLPLYHLELKAIHKALLDIKIKGAPLITMQVLDKAPVKRTTVRRQSKLLGQMVLFAGILALTIFIIMSIFQFFSGDAPSERADIDWNAPVRHAECGTVEECTALGDEYLAELEEHIDISQEPYIFFENRPRRTYQDYDVDDGLTLTEEHRELPDSADPYLSYYNEFDALFPDRYTDTIDTYRLFSDGEGNTLAYVDITDEEIIFAMDFRDSDNKAARYRTLIHEFAHIYSLPPEDFDSDCTPQTSMDCMLDDTLMADYTERFWSRYGDEWVENRYKSQYERDAFFSHNINDFYVPYQAMNPKEDYAVTFTMFVTREIPAEDSTGLNNVKVRSMYETPENVAMRVDILKNLLELERSSS
;
A
#
# COMPACT_ATOMS: atom_id res chain seq x y z
N MET A 1 34.50 -17.10 16.43
CA MET A 1 34.20 -16.46 15.13
C MET A 1 32.72 -16.55 14.92
N ASN A 2 32.14 -15.53 14.31
CA ASN A 2 30.72 -15.49 13.99
C ASN A 2 30.56 -15.87 12.53
N ILE A 3 29.71 -16.88 12.27
CA ILE A 3 29.41 -17.35 10.92
C ILE A 3 27.92 -17.17 10.68
N LEU A 4 27.58 -16.42 9.64
CA LEU A 4 26.21 -16.27 9.19
C LEU A 4 25.93 -17.36 8.16
N VAL A 5 24.85 -18.12 8.38
CA VAL A 5 24.28 -19.01 7.39
C VAL A 5 23.00 -18.36 6.91
N ALA A 6 22.90 -18.12 5.61
CA ALA A 6 21.67 -17.65 5.00
C ALA A 6 21.15 -18.73 4.06
N GLY A 7 19.86 -19.07 4.16
CA GLY A 7 19.25 -20.06 3.29
C GLY A 7 17.74 -20.19 3.39
N GLY A 8 17.15 -20.96 2.49
CA GLY A 8 15.72 -21.25 2.48
C GLY A 8 15.27 -22.19 3.62
N THR A 9 13.98 -22.12 3.93
CA THR A 9 13.30 -22.99 4.89
C THR A 9 12.07 -23.63 4.25
N TYR A 10 12.04 -24.96 4.21
CA TYR A 10 10.96 -25.73 3.59
C TYR A 10 10.40 -26.79 4.54
N MET A 11 9.09 -27.01 4.50
CA MET A 11 8.46 -28.22 5.01
C MET A 11 8.77 -29.36 4.05
N ASN A 12 9.20 -30.49 4.60
CA ASN A 12 9.50 -31.67 3.80
C ASN A 12 8.23 -32.50 3.55
N ASN A 13 7.78 -32.53 2.30
CA ASN A 13 6.63 -33.31 1.83
C ASN A 13 7.05 -34.44 0.86
N MET A 14 8.34 -34.76 0.81
CA MET A 14 8.88 -35.83 -0.03
C MET A 14 8.47 -37.21 0.48
N THR A 15 8.25 -38.15 -0.44
CA THR A 15 7.90 -39.53 -0.10
C THR A 15 9.01 -40.18 0.75
N ALA A 16 8.62 -40.76 1.88
CA ALA A 16 9.56 -41.41 2.78
C ALA A 16 10.32 -42.56 2.11
N GLN A 17 11.62 -42.37 1.88
CA GLN A 17 12.49 -43.48 1.49
C GLN A 17 12.61 -44.47 2.66
N ALA A 18 12.23 -45.72 2.42
CA ALA A 18 12.24 -46.78 3.43
C ALA A 18 13.61 -46.83 4.16
N GLY A 19 13.58 -46.65 5.48
CA GLY A 19 14.75 -46.76 6.36
C GLY A 19 15.57 -45.48 6.59
N LYS A 20 15.21 -44.33 6.00
CA LYS A 20 15.88 -43.04 6.29
C LYS A 20 15.06 -42.16 7.23
N LYS A 21 15.70 -41.56 8.25
CA LYS A 21 15.08 -40.51 9.07
C LYS A 21 14.88 -39.27 8.22
N GLN A 22 13.63 -38.86 8.00
CA GLN A 22 13.32 -37.60 7.32
C GLN A 22 13.28 -36.44 8.32
N PHE A 23 13.88 -35.32 7.92
CA PHE A 23 13.70 -34.05 8.60
C PHE A 23 12.34 -33.48 8.23
N THR A 24 11.60 -32.96 9.21
CA THR A 24 10.33 -32.27 8.96
C THR A 24 10.51 -30.90 8.31
N MET A 25 11.65 -30.25 8.58
CA MET A 25 12.05 -28.96 8.01
C MET A 25 13.43 -29.10 7.34
N VAL A 26 13.54 -28.67 6.09
CA VAL A 26 14.68 -28.84 5.19
C VAL A 26 15.02 -27.54 4.45
N GLY A 27 16.03 -27.57 3.57
CA GLY A 27 16.62 -26.39 2.91
C GLY A 27 17.96 -25.99 3.52
N GLY A 28 18.37 -24.74 3.29
CA GLY A 28 19.59 -24.14 3.83
C GLY A 28 19.67 -24.15 5.37
N ILE A 29 18.53 -24.19 6.06
CA ILE A 29 18.50 -24.43 7.52
C ILE A 29 19.19 -25.74 7.93
N THR A 30 19.24 -26.74 7.05
CA THR A 30 19.89 -28.03 7.34
C THR A 30 21.41 -27.88 7.36
N VAL A 31 21.95 -27.01 6.51
CA VAL A 31 23.37 -26.61 6.51
C VAL A 31 23.70 -25.92 7.83
N ALA A 32 22.86 -24.98 8.28
CA ALA A 32 23.04 -24.31 9.56
C ALA A 32 23.08 -25.29 10.74
N ARG A 33 22.19 -26.29 10.76
CA ARG A 33 22.17 -27.34 11.80
C ARG A 33 23.44 -28.20 11.79
N LEU A 34 23.94 -28.54 10.60
CA LEU A 34 25.20 -29.27 10.45
C LEU A 34 26.35 -28.44 11.03
N LEU A 35 26.46 -27.17 10.64
CA LEU A 35 27.48 -26.27 11.17
C LEU A 35 27.37 -26.11 12.68
N GLY A 36 26.17 -25.92 13.23
CA GLY A 36 25.98 -25.75 14.66
C GLY A 36 26.51 -26.94 15.48
N ARG A 37 26.31 -28.17 14.97
CA ARG A 37 26.78 -29.41 15.62
C ARG A 37 28.27 -29.71 15.43
N TYR A 38 28.86 -29.34 14.29
CA TYR A 38 30.23 -29.74 13.93
C TYR A 38 31.25 -28.59 13.92
N SER A 39 30.83 -27.33 13.99
CA SER A 39 31.73 -26.17 14.02
C SER A 39 32.02 -25.74 15.44
N LYS A 40 33.24 -25.30 15.77
CA LYS A 40 33.53 -24.65 17.08
C LYS A 40 33.07 -23.19 17.13
N HIS A 41 32.62 -22.64 16.01
CA HIS A 41 32.25 -21.24 15.85
C HIS A 41 30.80 -20.99 16.26
N ASP A 42 30.45 -19.72 16.41
CA ASP A 42 29.10 -19.27 16.69
C ASP A 42 28.34 -19.17 15.37
N ILE A 43 27.27 -19.96 15.24
CA ILE A 43 26.50 -20.09 14.00
C ILE A 43 25.21 -19.30 14.15
N TYR A 44 25.02 -18.34 13.26
CA TYR A 44 23.83 -17.51 13.17
C TYR A 44 23.08 -17.89 11.90
N LEU A 45 21.74 -17.85 11.96
CA LEU A 45 20.89 -18.16 10.83
C LEU A 45 20.11 -16.92 10.42
N HIS A 46 20.17 -16.60 9.13
CA HIS A 46 19.22 -15.74 8.45
C HIS A 46 18.33 -16.57 7.51
N THR A 47 17.03 -16.47 7.70
CA THR A 47 16.01 -17.13 6.87
C THR A 47 14.65 -16.50 7.15
N ASN A 48 13.68 -16.76 6.28
CA ASN A 48 12.30 -16.32 6.44
C ASN A 48 11.49 -17.37 7.21
N MET A 49 10.99 -16.96 8.37
CA MET A 49 10.11 -17.76 9.23
C MET A 49 8.66 -17.33 9.04
N SER A 50 7.75 -18.29 8.96
CA SER A 50 6.31 -17.99 8.80
C SER A 50 5.72 -17.32 10.06
N SER A 51 5.01 -16.20 9.88
CA SER A 51 4.13 -15.64 10.91
C SER A 51 2.75 -16.28 10.94
N GLU A 52 2.32 -16.95 9.86
CA GLU A 52 1.06 -17.69 9.77
C GLU A 52 1.12 -19.03 10.53
N GLN A 53 2.30 -19.66 10.59
CA GLN A 53 2.50 -20.99 11.19
C GLN A 53 3.24 -20.92 12.54
N THR A 54 2.77 -20.08 13.45
CA THR A 54 3.46 -19.71 14.71
C THR A 54 3.91 -20.89 15.59
N LYS A 55 3.12 -21.98 15.68
CA LYS A 55 3.49 -23.19 16.45
C LYS A 55 4.70 -23.90 15.83
N LEU A 56 4.69 -24.06 14.51
CA LEU A 56 5.78 -24.67 13.76
C LEU A 56 7.05 -23.82 13.86
N THR A 57 6.93 -22.50 13.71
CA THR A 57 8.03 -21.54 13.88
C THR A 57 8.69 -21.65 15.26
N LYS A 58 7.89 -21.68 16.34
CA LYS A 58 8.43 -21.86 17.71
C LYS A 58 9.14 -23.21 17.89
N SER A 59 8.57 -24.28 17.32
CA SER A 59 9.16 -25.63 17.37
C SER A 59 10.50 -25.70 16.61
N LEU A 60 10.54 -25.13 15.41
CA LEU A 60 11.74 -25.04 14.58
C LEU A 60 12.84 -24.25 15.28
N GLN A 61 12.54 -23.06 15.81
CA GLN A 61 13.51 -22.28 16.59
C GLN A 61 14.07 -23.07 17.77
N LYS A 62 13.22 -23.77 18.55
CA LYS A 62 13.69 -24.61 19.66
C LYS A 62 14.62 -25.73 19.18
N SER A 63 14.31 -26.34 18.02
CA SER A 63 15.12 -27.38 17.38
C SER A 63 16.49 -26.84 16.93
N LEU A 64 16.52 -25.63 16.34
CA LEU A 64 17.75 -24.95 15.92
C LEU A 64 18.67 -24.60 17.11
N HIS A 65 18.11 -24.11 18.22
CA HIS A 65 18.89 -23.84 19.43
C HIS A 65 19.49 -25.11 20.04
N LYS A 66 18.79 -26.25 19.95
CA LYS A 66 19.32 -27.55 20.38
C LYS A 66 20.51 -27.99 19.52
N ASP A 67 20.54 -27.55 18.27
CA ASP A 67 21.64 -27.77 17.33
C ASP A 67 22.67 -26.63 17.35
N TYR A 68 22.65 -25.78 18.38
CA TYR A 68 23.59 -24.68 18.60
C TYR A 68 23.59 -23.60 17.52
N VAL A 69 22.42 -23.37 16.89
CA VAL A 69 22.22 -22.29 15.92
C VAL A 69 21.49 -21.12 16.57
N ASN A 70 22.07 -19.93 16.50
CA ASN A 70 21.45 -18.68 16.93
C ASN A 70 20.45 -18.19 15.87
N THR A 71 19.22 -17.91 16.30
CA THR A 71 18.14 -17.41 15.44
C THR A 71 17.84 -15.93 15.67
N GLU A 72 18.83 -15.13 16.04
CA GLU A 72 18.69 -13.69 16.23
C GLU A 72 18.44 -12.94 14.91
N TYR A 73 18.91 -13.50 13.79
CA TYR A 73 18.85 -12.90 12.45
C TYR A 73 17.78 -13.52 11.55
N VAL A 74 16.85 -14.30 12.11
CA VAL A 74 15.71 -14.83 11.35
C VAL A 74 14.59 -13.81 11.30
N GLU A 75 14.04 -13.61 10.11
CA GLU A 75 12.98 -12.66 9.86
C GLU A 75 11.62 -13.35 9.84
N LYS A 76 10.57 -12.61 10.19
CA LYS A 76 9.19 -13.13 10.12
C LYS A 76 8.48 -12.54 8.92
N VAL A 77 7.86 -13.39 8.12
CA VAL A 77 7.12 -12.99 6.92
C VAL A 77 5.68 -13.49 6.97
N SER A 78 4.76 -12.70 6.42
CA SER A 78 3.33 -13.03 6.31
C SER A 78 3.08 -13.98 5.14
N ALA A 79 3.63 -15.17 5.27
CA ALA A 79 3.43 -16.29 4.35
C ALA A 79 3.71 -17.61 5.06
N GLN A 80 3.27 -18.72 4.47
CA GLN A 80 3.63 -20.07 4.89
C GLN A 80 5.11 -20.37 4.60
N PHE A 81 5.65 -21.38 5.29
CA PHE A 81 6.95 -21.96 4.90
C PHE A 81 6.89 -22.51 3.48
N GLY A 82 8.03 -22.55 2.79
CA GLY A 82 8.14 -23.27 1.53
C GLY A 82 7.76 -24.75 1.70
N ILE A 83 7.38 -25.42 0.62
CA ILE A 83 7.12 -26.86 0.62
C ILE A 83 8.02 -27.52 -0.41
N LEU A 84 8.75 -28.56 0.01
CA LEU A 84 9.59 -29.38 -0.86
C LEU A 84 8.89 -30.70 -1.14
N HIS A 85 8.60 -30.96 -2.41
CA HIS A 85 8.03 -32.21 -2.90
C HIS A 85 9.12 -33.04 -3.59
N ASP A 86 8.76 -34.24 -4.07
CA ASP A 86 9.69 -35.13 -4.75
C ASP A 86 10.19 -34.58 -6.10
N ASP A 87 9.37 -33.78 -6.78
CA ASP A 87 9.57 -33.28 -8.16
C ASP A 87 9.51 -31.76 -8.28
N ARG A 88 9.08 -31.03 -7.24
CA ARG A 88 8.92 -29.57 -7.30
C ARG A 88 9.15 -28.87 -5.97
N ILE A 89 9.29 -27.55 -6.04
CA ILE A 89 9.31 -26.66 -4.88
C ILE A 89 8.18 -25.65 -4.96
N ASP A 90 7.52 -25.43 -3.82
CA ASP A 90 6.67 -24.27 -3.62
C ASP A 90 7.42 -23.30 -2.68
N ALA A 91 7.93 -22.19 -3.20
CA ALA A 91 8.88 -21.35 -2.45
C ALA A 91 8.24 -20.59 -1.27
N PHE A 92 6.99 -20.14 -1.42
CA PHE A 92 6.22 -19.35 -0.44
C PHE A 92 7.06 -18.30 0.29
N GLY A 93 7.16 -18.35 1.62
CA GLY A 93 7.92 -17.38 2.42
C GLY A 93 9.39 -17.18 2.01
N ASN A 94 10.00 -18.11 1.27
CA ASN A 94 11.36 -17.96 0.75
C ASN A 94 11.47 -16.94 -0.40
N THR A 95 10.36 -16.44 -0.96
CA THR A 95 10.36 -15.39 -2.00
C THR A 95 10.43 -13.97 -1.43
N PHE A 96 10.26 -13.78 -0.12
CA PHE A 96 10.32 -12.45 0.51
C PHE A 96 11.76 -11.94 0.60
N GLU A 97 11.95 -10.64 0.32
CA GLU A 97 13.21 -9.91 0.50
C GLU A 97 13.34 -9.41 1.94
N SER A 98 14.00 -10.18 2.80
CA SER A 98 14.14 -9.82 4.22
C SER A 98 15.52 -9.26 4.56
N ALA A 99 16.52 -9.49 3.72
CA ALA A 99 17.86 -8.95 3.94
C ALA A 99 17.91 -7.41 3.88
N ARG A 100 16.98 -6.78 3.16
CA ARG A 100 16.86 -5.30 3.06
C ARG A 100 16.54 -4.63 4.39
N ILE A 101 15.91 -5.32 5.34
CA ILE A 101 15.62 -4.79 6.69
C ILE A 101 16.93 -4.41 7.37
N HIS A 102 18.00 -5.16 7.12
CA HIS A 102 19.32 -4.92 7.69
C HIS A 102 20.11 -3.82 6.95
N LYS A 103 19.68 -3.40 5.74
CA LYS A 103 20.35 -2.37 4.93
C LYS A 103 20.34 -0.99 5.58
N LYS A 104 19.37 -0.71 6.47
CA LYS A 104 19.29 0.58 7.19
C LYS A 104 20.33 0.71 8.31
N ASN A 105 21.06 -0.36 8.63
CA ASN A 105 22.00 -0.39 9.75
C ASN A 105 23.32 -1.02 9.29
N ASP A 106 24.13 -0.27 8.53
CA ASP A 106 25.37 -0.73 7.86
C ASP A 106 26.44 -1.38 8.77
N LYS A 107 26.25 -1.36 10.09
CA LYS A 107 27.12 -2.04 11.06
C LYS A 107 26.67 -3.46 11.42
N PHE A 108 25.49 -3.88 10.97
CA PHE A 108 24.80 -5.06 11.50
C PHE A 108 25.51 -6.40 11.22
N PHE A 109 26.30 -6.47 10.15
CA PHE A 109 27.03 -7.68 9.77
C PHE A 109 28.56 -7.56 9.88
N GLN A 110 29.08 -6.46 10.41
CA GLN A 110 30.53 -6.23 10.47
C GLN A 110 31.27 -7.21 11.40
N ASP A 111 30.54 -7.81 12.35
CA ASP A 111 31.09 -8.75 13.32
C ASP A 111 31.21 -10.19 12.80
N PHE A 112 30.84 -10.45 11.54
CA PHE A 112 30.91 -11.78 10.92
C PHE A 112 32.24 -12.03 10.23
N ASP A 113 32.78 -13.23 10.44
CA ASP A 113 34.04 -13.67 9.86
C ASP A 113 33.87 -14.38 8.52
N ALA A 114 32.69 -14.98 8.28
CA ALA A 114 32.32 -15.62 7.03
C ALA A 114 30.80 -15.72 6.86
N PHE A 115 30.36 -15.74 5.62
CA PHE A 115 29.00 -16.06 5.19
C PHE A 115 28.97 -17.40 4.49
N ILE A 116 27.97 -18.21 4.84
CA ILE A 116 27.64 -19.46 4.15
C ILE A 116 26.26 -19.29 3.53
N LEU A 117 26.21 -19.25 2.21
CA LEU A 117 24.99 -18.96 1.45
C LEU A 117 24.52 -20.20 0.73
N THR A 118 23.23 -20.50 0.82
CA THR A 118 22.57 -21.48 -0.06
C THR A 118 21.73 -20.79 -1.12
N THR A 119 21.52 -21.46 -2.25
CA THR A 119 20.81 -20.89 -3.40
C THR A 119 19.30 -21.14 -3.39
N ASP A 120 18.78 -21.69 -2.31
CA ASP A 120 17.35 -21.94 -2.08
C ASP A 120 16.62 -20.78 -1.38
N MET A 121 17.23 -19.60 -1.33
CA MET A 121 16.63 -18.35 -0.85
C MET A 121 16.27 -17.42 -2.02
N ASN A 122 15.56 -16.32 -1.73
CA ASN A 122 15.33 -15.24 -2.68
C ASN A 122 16.66 -14.77 -3.32
N GLN A 123 16.69 -14.68 -4.65
CA GLN A 123 17.90 -14.34 -5.41
C GLN A 123 18.45 -12.93 -5.10
N ARG A 124 17.58 -11.97 -4.77
CA ARG A 124 17.98 -10.61 -4.39
C ARG A 124 18.65 -10.59 -3.02
N ASP A 125 18.13 -11.33 -2.04
CA ASP A 125 18.76 -11.47 -0.72
C ASP A 125 20.12 -12.16 -0.83
N PHE A 126 20.23 -13.21 -1.63
CA PHE A 126 21.52 -13.85 -1.92
C PHE A 126 22.54 -12.87 -2.50
N ARG A 127 22.14 -12.11 -3.53
CA ARG A 127 23.01 -11.09 -4.15
C ARG A 127 23.40 -10.02 -3.15
N TYR A 128 22.49 -9.61 -2.27
CA TYR A 128 22.76 -8.64 -1.22
C TYR A 128 23.80 -9.16 -0.23
N PHE A 129 23.63 -10.36 0.33
CA PHE A 129 24.60 -10.93 1.26
C PHE A 129 25.97 -11.13 0.62
N ARG A 130 26.01 -11.66 -0.61
CA ARG A 130 27.25 -11.85 -1.36
C ARG A 130 27.97 -10.52 -1.61
N ALA A 131 27.26 -9.51 -2.12
CA ALA A 131 27.84 -8.19 -2.38
C ALA A 131 28.30 -7.49 -1.09
N TYR A 132 27.50 -7.58 -0.02
CA TYR A 132 27.88 -7.03 1.28
C TYR A 132 29.17 -7.68 1.79
N ALA A 133 29.26 -9.01 1.72
CA ALA A 133 30.44 -9.74 2.18
C ALA A 133 31.69 -9.35 1.39
N HIS A 134 31.61 -9.30 0.06
CA HIS A 134 32.70 -8.87 -0.80
C HIS A 134 33.17 -7.46 -0.48
N ASN A 135 32.24 -6.51 -0.33
CA ASN A 135 32.55 -5.12 -0.02
C ASN A 135 33.19 -4.93 1.36
N ASN A 136 33.00 -5.88 2.28
CA ASN A 136 33.52 -5.82 3.65
C ASN A 136 34.64 -6.84 3.92
N GLY A 137 35.15 -7.52 2.88
CA GLY A 137 36.22 -8.52 3.02
C GLY A 137 35.82 -9.74 3.87
N ILE A 138 34.53 -10.05 3.93
CA ILE A 138 33.99 -11.23 4.60
C ILE A 138 34.04 -12.41 3.62
N ARG A 139 34.59 -13.55 4.08
CA ARG A 139 34.70 -14.76 3.24
C ARG A 139 33.32 -15.32 2.90
N VAL A 140 33.09 -15.67 1.64
CA VAL A 140 31.82 -16.25 1.17
C VAL A 140 32.03 -17.70 0.75
N ILE A 141 31.19 -18.59 1.29
CA ILE A 141 31.12 -20.00 0.90
C ILE A 141 29.70 -20.25 0.40
N ILE A 142 29.57 -20.75 -0.82
CA ILE A 142 28.26 -21.01 -1.44
C ILE A 142 28.06 -22.51 -1.54
N ILE A 143 26.92 -23.01 -1.08
CA ILE A 143 26.52 -24.42 -1.23
C ILE A 143 25.25 -24.46 -2.05
N THR A 144 25.27 -25.15 -3.19
CA THR A 144 24.22 -24.99 -4.22
C THR A 144 23.89 -26.29 -4.93
N PHE A 145 22.62 -26.48 -5.30
CA PHE A 145 22.18 -27.45 -6.31
C PHE A 145 21.98 -26.80 -7.69
N GLY A 146 22.34 -25.52 -7.82
CA GLY A 146 22.24 -24.75 -9.05
C GLY A 146 20.86 -24.15 -9.30
N GLU A 147 20.04 -23.97 -8.26
CA GLU A 147 18.68 -23.39 -8.25
C GLU A 147 18.61 -22.10 -9.09
N TYR A 148 19.66 -21.28 -9.07
CA TYR A 148 19.92 -20.23 -10.05
C TYR A 148 21.40 -20.16 -10.45
N ARG A 149 21.67 -19.51 -11.58
CA ARG A 149 23.04 -19.33 -12.09
C ARG A 149 23.83 -18.39 -11.18
N ILE A 150 24.99 -18.85 -10.72
CA ILE A 150 25.98 -18.06 -9.99
C ILE A 150 27.09 -17.70 -10.97
N GLY A 151 27.38 -16.40 -11.11
CA GLY A 151 28.55 -15.96 -11.90
C GLY A 151 29.84 -16.31 -11.16
N ALA A 152 30.84 -16.81 -11.88
CA ALA A 152 32.15 -17.13 -11.30
C ALA A 152 32.79 -15.87 -10.69
N ASP A 153 33.22 -15.96 -9.44
CA ASP A 153 33.93 -14.91 -8.73
C ASP A 153 35.06 -15.56 -7.92
N PRO A 154 36.32 -15.11 -8.06
CA PRO A 154 37.44 -15.70 -7.34
C PRO A 154 37.38 -15.52 -5.81
N LEU A 155 36.50 -14.66 -5.30
CA LEU A 155 36.29 -14.46 -3.87
C LEU A 155 35.36 -15.49 -3.23
N ASP A 156 34.68 -16.32 -4.02
CA ASP A 156 33.73 -17.31 -3.53
C ASP A 156 34.31 -18.73 -3.51
N ASP A 157 34.12 -19.43 -2.40
CA ASP A 157 34.28 -20.89 -2.35
C ASP A 157 32.94 -21.55 -2.72
N VAL A 158 32.82 -22.10 -3.92
CA VAL A 158 31.56 -22.71 -4.40
C VAL A 158 31.60 -24.23 -4.25
N ILE A 159 30.65 -24.79 -3.50
CA ILE A 159 30.39 -26.22 -3.36
C ILE A 159 29.11 -26.54 -4.13
N THR A 160 29.27 -27.07 -5.33
CA THR A 160 28.16 -27.56 -6.16
C THR A 160 27.85 -29.01 -5.78
N LEU A 161 26.58 -29.28 -5.49
CA LEU A 161 26.05 -30.61 -5.21
C LEU A 161 25.34 -31.12 -6.47
N GLU A 162 25.55 -32.39 -6.79
CA GLU A 162 24.90 -33.06 -7.91
C GLU A 162 23.60 -33.74 -7.46
N ASN A 163 22.62 -33.75 -8.36
CA ASN A 163 21.33 -34.41 -8.21
C ASN A 163 21.06 -35.13 -9.54
N ASP A 164 20.66 -36.40 -9.49
CA ASP A 164 20.34 -37.23 -10.66
C ASP A 164 19.06 -36.78 -11.39
N ALA A 165 18.24 -35.90 -10.79
CA ALA A 165 17.05 -35.32 -11.40
C ALA A 165 17.39 -34.04 -12.19
N ASP A 166 16.77 -33.89 -13.37
CA ASP A 166 16.85 -32.68 -14.20
C ASP A 166 16.39 -31.41 -13.47
N ASP A 167 15.57 -31.57 -12.42
CA ASP A 167 15.10 -30.50 -11.57
C ASP A 167 16.05 -30.24 -10.39
N LYS A 168 16.58 -29.02 -10.35
CA LYS A 168 17.57 -28.53 -9.38
C LYS A 168 16.94 -28.25 -8.01
N LEU A 169 16.44 -29.29 -7.37
CA LEU A 169 15.79 -29.21 -6.06
C LEU A 169 16.82 -29.00 -4.92
N PRO A 170 16.48 -28.24 -3.86
CA PRO A 170 17.37 -27.92 -2.74
C PRO A 170 17.50 -29.09 -1.74
N LEU A 171 18.09 -30.20 -2.18
CA LEU A 171 18.16 -31.48 -1.45
C LEU A 171 19.28 -31.56 -0.41
N TYR A 172 19.62 -30.45 0.26
CA TYR A 172 20.74 -30.37 1.21
C TYR A 172 20.68 -31.41 2.34
N HIS A 173 19.47 -31.79 2.73
CA HIS A 173 19.22 -32.76 3.79
C HIS A 173 19.56 -34.21 3.40
N LEU A 174 19.59 -34.53 2.11
CA LEU A 174 20.04 -35.82 1.58
C LEU A 174 21.57 -35.84 1.43
N GLU A 175 22.18 -34.69 1.12
CA GLU A 175 23.61 -34.55 0.84
C GLU A 175 24.46 -34.07 2.04
N LEU A 176 23.97 -34.22 3.27
CA LEU A 176 24.70 -33.77 4.47
C LEU A 176 26.11 -34.38 4.61
N LYS A 177 26.33 -35.60 4.11
CA LYS A 177 27.66 -36.23 4.13
C LYS A 177 28.62 -35.57 3.14
N ALA A 178 28.14 -35.27 1.93
CA ALA A 178 28.92 -34.58 0.92
C ALA A 178 29.26 -33.16 1.38
N ILE A 179 28.26 -32.44 1.92
CA ILE A 179 28.43 -31.11 2.53
C ILE A 179 29.44 -31.17 3.69
N HIS A 180 29.30 -32.13 4.61
CA HIS A 180 30.23 -32.29 5.73
C HIS A 180 31.66 -32.51 5.22
N LYS A 181 31.85 -33.41 4.25
CA LYS A 181 33.17 -33.68 3.69
C LYS A 181 33.80 -32.43 3.05
N ALA A 182 33.04 -31.70 2.24
CA ALA A 182 33.52 -30.50 1.55
C ALA A 182 33.92 -29.39 2.53
N LEU A 183 33.20 -29.23 3.64
CA LEU A 183 33.46 -28.19 4.62
C LEU A 183 34.66 -28.48 5.55
N LEU A 184 35.16 -29.72 5.61
CA LEU A 184 36.32 -30.08 6.46
C LEU A 184 37.63 -29.43 6.00
N ASP A 185 37.77 -29.22 4.70
CA ASP A 185 38.98 -28.63 4.11
C ASP A 185 38.99 -27.10 4.19
N ILE A 186 37.86 -26.49 4.54
CA ILE A 186 37.72 -25.03 4.63
C ILE A 186 38.24 -24.52 5.98
N LYS A 187 39.06 -23.46 5.92
CA LYS A 187 39.58 -22.75 7.09
C LYS A 187 39.24 -21.26 7.03
N ILE A 188 38.66 -20.71 8.10
CA ILE A 188 38.43 -19.27 8.22
C ILE A 188 39.50 -18.71 9.16
N LYS A 189 40.26 -17.70 8.72
CA LYS A 189 41.36 -17.10 9.49
C LYS A 189 42.33 -18.15 10.09
N GLY A 190 42.62 -19.21 9.33
CA GLY A 190 43.51 -20.31 9.74
C GLY A 190 42.88 -21.40 10.63
N ALA A 191 41.67 -21.20 11.14
CA ALA A 191 40.95 -22.19 11.95
C ALA A 191 40.00 -23.05 11.09
N PRO A 192 39.89 -24.38 11.30
CA PRO A 192 38.93 -25.21 10.59
C PRO A 192 37.49 -24.72 10.78
N LEU A 193 36.70 -24.76 9.70
CA LEU A 193 35.29 -24.40 9.73
C LEU A 193 34.47 -25.41 10.55
N ILE A 194 34.72 -26.71 10.36
CA ILE A 194 34.06 -27.80 11.08
C ILE A 194 35.04 -28.92 11.49
N THR A 195 34.57 -29.83 12.33
CA THR A 195 35.28 -31.03 12.78
C THR A 195 34.60 -32.32 12.31
N MET A 196 35.34 -33.43 12.36
CA MET A 196 34.82 -34.78 12.06
C MET A 196 33.77 -35.26 13.07
N GLN A 197 33.90 -34.84 14.33
CA GLN A 197 33.03 -35.27 15.42
C GLN A 197 32.04 -34.17 15.79
N VAL A 198 30.86 -34.57 16.25
CA VAL A 198 29.88 -33.66 16.85
C VAL A 198 30.49 -33.06 18.11
N LEU A 199 30.29 -31.76 18.30
CA LEU A 199 30.79 -31.02 19.43
C LEU A 199 29.74 -30.99 20.55
N ASP A 200 30.20 -31.21 21.77
CA ASP A 200 29.41 -30.97 22.96
C ASP A 200 29.56 -29.50 23.35
N LYS A 201 28.53 -28.70 23.05
CA LYS A 201 28.49 -27.27 23.33
C LYS A 201 27.42 -26.99 24.38
N ALA A 202 27.60 -25.91 25.13
CA ALA A 202 26.48 -25.39 25.90
C ALA A 202 25.38 -24.92 24.93
N PRO A 203 24.09 -25.22 25.18
CA PRO A 203 23.00 -24.71 24.37
C PRO A 203 23.04 -23.18 24.34
N VAL A 204 22.70 -22.59 23.18
CA VAL A 204 22.68 -21.14 22.99
C VAL A 204 21.83 -20.52 24.10
N LYS A 205 22.46 -19.71 24.97
CA LYS A 205 21.75 -19.03 26.05
C LYS A 205 20.71 -18.13 25.39
N ARG A 206 19.43 -18.47 25.56
CA ARG A 206 18.34 -17.53 25.29
C ARG A 206 18.69 -16.25 26.01
N THR A 207 18.89 -15.14 25.29
CA THR A 207 18.99 -13.79 25.86
C THR A 207 17.62 -13.33 26.35
N THR A 208 16.94 -14.19 27.10
CA THR A 208 15.76 -13.90 27.87
C THR A 208 16.25 -13.89 29.31
N VAL A 209 16.13 -12.75 30.00
CA VAL A 209 16.10 -12.57 31.48
C VAL A 209 16.90 -11.36 32.02
N ARG A 210 17.85 -10.74 31.30
CA ARG A 210 18.51 -9.51 31.84
C ARG A 210 17.83 -8.18 31.53
N ARG A 211 16.79 -8.17 30.68
CA ARG A 211 16.11 -6.94 30.25
C ARG A 211 14.87 -6.58 31.10
N GLN A 212 14.20 -7.54 31.75
CA GLN A 212 12.90 -7.28 32.37
C GLN A 212 12.94 -6.45 33.67
N SER A 213 13.94 -6.61 34.54
CA SER A 213 14.01 -5.81 35.78
C SER A 213 14.50 -4.37 35.56
N LYS A 214 15.38 -4.16 34.57
CA LYS A 214 15.75 -2.81 34.11
C LYS A 214 14.66 -2.16 33.26
N LEU A 215 13.94 -2.91 32.43
CA LEU A 215 12.79 -2.40 31.68
C LEU A 215 11.63 -2.02 32.60
N LEU A 216 11.37 -2.74 33.70
CA LEU A 216 10.30 -2.34 34.62
C LEU A 216 10.65 -1.03 35.36
N GLY A 217 11.90 -0.91 35.85
CA GLY A 217 12.38 0.31 36.49
C GLY A 217 12.48 1.50 35.52
N GLN A 218 12.95 1.24 34.29
CA GLN A 218 12.96 2.24 33.22
C GLN A 218 11.55 2.57 32.75
N MET A 219 10.62 1.63 32.68
CA MET A 219 9.21 1.90 32.32
C MET A 219 8.49 2.68 33.40
N VAL A 220 8.76 2.48 34.69
CA VAL A 220 8.19 3.31 35.76
C VAL A 220 8.78 4.72 35.71
N LEU A 221 10.09 4.85 35.48
CA LEU A 221 10.74 6.16 35.34
C LEU A 221 10.30 6.86 34.04
N PHE A 222 10.17 6.13 32.95
CA PHE A 222 9.73 6.62 31.64
C PHE A 222 8.23 6.88 31.62
N ALA A 223 7.40 6.12 32.34
CA ALA A 223 5.98 6.43 32.55
C ALA A 223 5.80 7.64 33.46
N GLY A 224 6.65 7.81 34.49
CA GLY A 224 6.66 9.01 35.32
C GLY A 224 7.10 10.25 34.55
N ILE A 225 8.17 10.14 33.77
CA ILE A 225 8.66 11.20 32.88
C ILE A 225 7.63 11.44 31.78
N LEU A 226 7.13 10.43 31.08
CA LEU A 226 6.12 10.56 30.03
C LEU A 226 4.81 11.11 30.59
N ALA A 227 4.38 10.74 31.80
CA ALA A 227 3.21 11.35 32.43
C ALA A 227 3.47 12.81 32.81
N LEU A 228 4.68 13.16 33.26
CA LEU A 228 5.06 14.54 33.52
C LEU A 228 5.19 15.34 32.22
N THR A 229 5.74 14.75 31.15
CA THR A 229 5.90 15.35 29.84
C THR A 229 4.55 15.47 29.16
N ILE A 230 3.66 14.47 29.26
CA ILE A 230 2.26 14.56 28.82
C ILE A 230 1.53 15.59 29.68
N PHE A 231 1.75 15.67 30.99
CA PHE A 231 1.11 16.67 31.82
C PHE A 231 1.61 18.09 31.49
N ILE A 232 2.90 18.25 31.23
CA ILE A 232 3.51 19.51 30.80
C ILE A 232 3.07 19.83 29.37
N ILE A 233 3.07 18.87 28.45
CA ILE A 233 2.57 19.01 27.08
C ILE A 233 1.07 19.30 27.10
N MET A 234 0.25 18.67 27.93
CA MET A 234 -1.18 18.94 28.08
C MET A 234 -1.43 20.27 28.79
N SER A 235 -0.58 20.68 29.74
CA SER A 235 -0.67 22.01 30.36
C SER A 235 -0.22 23.10 29.40
N ILE A 236 0.79 22.83 28.57
CA ILE A 236 1.22 23.66 27.45
C ILE A 236 0.14 23.66 26.38
N PHE A 237 -0.44 22.53 26.01
CA PHE A 237 -1.56 22.42 25.07
C PHE A 237 -2.78 23.12 25.64
N GLN A 238 -3.08 23.09 26.94
CA GLN A 238 -4.16 23.89 27.55
C GLN A 238 -3.83 25.39 27.61
N PHE A 239 -2.54 25.74 27.66
CA PHE A 239 -2.06 27.13 27.69
C PHE A 239 -1.90 27.72 26.28
N PHE A 240 -1.68 26.88 25.26
CA PHE A 240 -1.55 27.24 23.84
C PHE A 240 -2.76 26.85 23.00
N SER A 241 -3.69 26.04 23.52
CA SER A 241 -5.08 26.00 23.10
C SER A 241 -5.77 27.23 23.68
N GLY A 242 -5.28 28.40 23.27
CA GLY A 242 -6.21 29.49 23.03
C GLY A 242 -7.25 28.93 22.06
N ASP A 243 -8.52 29.17 22.37
CA ASP A 243 -9.66 28.73 21.57
C ASP A 243 -9.35 28.92 20.07
N ALA A 244 -9.05 27.83 19.37
CA ALA A 244 -9.13 27.84 17.93
C ALA A 244 -10.61 28.11 17.63
N PRO A 245 -10.94 29.15 16.85
CA PRO A 245 -12.32 29.40 16.47
C PRO A 245 -12.86 28.11 15.85
N SER A 246 -14.06 27.74 16.24
CA SER A 246 -14.67 26.45 15.95
C SER A 246 -14.61 26.08 14.47
N GLU A 247 -13.69 25.18 14.08
CA GLU A 247 -13.77 24.36 12.86
C GLU A 247 -14.92 23.35 13.00
N ARG A 248 -16.10 23.81 13.42
CA ARG A 248 -17.33 23.01 13.45
C ARG A 248 -18.20 23.49 12.31
N ALA A 249 -18.94 22.56 11.73
CA ALA A 249 -20.00 22.93 10.82
C ALA A 249 -21.15 23.57 11.61
N ASP A 250 -21.62 24.74 11.16
CA ASP A 250 -22.76 25.47 11.74
C ASP A 250 -23.97 25.33 10.83
N ILE A 251 -24.64 24.19 10.92
CA ILE A 251 -25.76 23.82 10.06
C ILE A 251 -27.03 24.46 10.61
N ASP A 252 -27.63 25.40 9.85
CA ASP A 252 -29.00 25.84 10.11
C ASP A 252 -29.99 24.83 9.52
N TRP A 253 -30.39 23.86 10.36
CA TRP A 253 -31.34 22.81 9.99
C TRP A 253 -32.70 23.35 9.51
N ASN A 254 -33.08 24.57 9.90
CA ASN A 254 -34.34 25.20 9.50
C ASN A 254 -34.17 26.11 8.26
N ALA A 255 -32.96 26.22 7.71
CA ALA A 255 -32.72 27.04 6.52
C ALA A 255 -33.61 26.53 5.37
N PRO A 256 -34.30 27.43 4.65
CA PRO A 256 -35.18 27.04 3.57
C PRO A 256 -34.39 26.47 2.40
N VAL A 257 -34.82 25.32 1.90
CA VAL A 257 -34.28 24.68 0.71
C VAL A 257 -35.29 24.82 -0.43
N ARG A 258 -34.84 25.25 -1.60
CA ARG A 258 -35.68 25.32 -2.79
C ARG A 258 -35.66 23.97 -3.51
N HIS A 259 -36.50 23.05 -3.07
CA HIS A 259 -36.66 21.73 -3.68
C HIS A 259 -38.14 21.36 -3.80
N ALA A 260 -38.49 20.45 -4.72
CA ALA A 260 -39.89 20.11 -4.99
C ALA A 260 -40.52 19.22 -3.90
N GLU A 261 -39.69 18.39 -3.24
CA GLU A 261 -40.14 17.33 -2.34
C GLU A 261 -39.79 17.56 -0.85
N CYS A 262 -39.01 18.60 -0.55
CA CYS A 262 -38.58 18.95 0.81
C CYS A 262 -38.37 20.48 0.90
N GLY A 263 -38.53 21.06 2.09
CA GLY A 263 -38.56 22.52 2.27
C GLY A 263 -37.45 23.10 3.16
N THR A 264 -36.73 22.27 3.91
CA THR A 264 -35.66 22.69 4.84
C THR A 264 -34.45 21.78 4.75
N VAL A 265 -33.30 22.23 5.29
CA VAL A 265 -32.08 21.42 5.34
C VAL A 265 -32.33 20.09 6.06
N GLU A 266 -33.06 20.09 7.17
CA GLU A 266 -33.42 18.87 7.91
C GLU A 266 -34.28 17.91 7.07
N GLU A 267 -35.37 18.41 6.47
CA GLU A 267 -36.27 17.60 5.65
C GLU A 267 -35.56 17.02 4.41
N CYS A 268 -34.74 17.82 3.72
CA CYS A 268 -34.02 17.37 2.54
C CYS A 268 -32.88 16.40 2.89
N THR A 269 -32.21 16.59 4.04
CA THR A 269 -31.21 15.62 4.52
C THR A 269 -31.86 14.26 4.75
N ALA A 270 -32.99 14.23 5.47
CA ALA A 270 -33.74 13.00 5.74
C ALA A 270 -34.23 12.32 4.45
N LEU A 271 -34.73 13.09 3.48
CA LEU A 271 -35.16 12.56 2.18
C LEU A 271 -33.98 11.96 1.38
N GLY A 272 -32.83 12.62 1.37
CA GLY A 272 -31.63 12.08 0.74
C GLY A 272 -31.17 10.78 1.41
N ASP A 273 -31.21 10.71 2.75
CA ASP A 273 -30.86 9.49 3.49
C ASP A 273 -31.85 8.35 3.22
N GLU A 274 -33.14 8.64 2.99
CA GLU A 274 -34.12 7.66 2.54
C GLU A 274 -33.76 7.09 1.16
N TYR A 275 -33.43 7.95 0.19
CA TYR A 275 -32.98 7.49 -1.13
C TYR A 275 -31.68 6.71 -1.09
N LEU A 276 -30.73 7.12 -0.24
CA LEU A 276 -29.47 6.40 -0.06
C LEU A 276 -29.72 5.00 0.52
N ALA A 277 -30.56 4.88 1.55
CA ALA A 277 -30.91 3.60 2.15
C ALA A 277 -31.64 2.67 1.15
N GLU A 278 -32.50 3.22 0.28
CA GLU A 278 -33.15 2.43 -0.77
C GLU A 278 -32.15 2.04 -1.88
N LEU A 279 -31.23 2.92 -2.26
CA LEU A 279 -30.20 2.64 -3.26
C LEU A 279 -29.30 1.47 -2.83
N GLU A 280 -29.00 1.34 -1.54
CA GLU A 280 -28.24 0.21 -0.99
C GLU A 280 -28.90 -1.16 -1.22
N GLU A 281 -30.22 -1.22 -1.49
CA GLU A 281 -30.90 -2.46 -1.89
C GLU A 281 -30.55 -2.90 -3.33
N HIS A 282 -30.10 -1.95 -4.16
CA HIS A 282 -29.77 -2.16 -5.57
C HIS A 282 -28.26 -2.24 -5.82
N ILE A 283 -27.47 -1.39 -5.18
CA ILE A 283 -26.03 -1.28 -5.39
C ILE A 283 -25.31 -0.88 -4.10
N ASP A 284 -24.19 -1.54 -3.81
CA ASP A 284 -23.26 -1.09 -2.78
C ASP A 284 -22.34 -0.02 -3.36
N ILE A 285 -22.76 1.25 -3.27
CA ILE A 285 -21.97 2.39 -3.77
C ILE A 285 -20.62 2.52 -3.04
N SER A 286 -20.49 1.94 -1.84
CA SER A 286 -19.23 1.95 -1.09
C SER A 286 -18.21 0.93 -1.60
N GLN A 287 -18.63 0.00 -2.47
CA GLN A 287 -17.77 -1.06 -2.98
C GLN A 287 -16.57 -0.51 -3.77
N GLU A 288 -15.37 -0.82 -3.30
CA GLU A 288 -14.13 -0.56 -4.03
C GLU A 288 -13.68 -1.85 -4.74
N PRO A 289 -13.64 -1.90 -6.08
CA PRO A 289 -13.19 -3.08 -6.79
C PRO A 289 -11.70 -3.34 -6.55
N TYR A 290 -11.32 -4.63 -6.56
CA TYR A 290 -9.90 -4.98 -6.64
C TYR A 290 -9.43 -4.66 -8.06
N ILE A 291 -8.55 -3.67 -8.17
CA ILE A 291 -8.06 -3.17 -9.44
C ILE A 291 -6.61 -3.65 -9.65
N PHE A 292 -6.34 -4.22 -10.82
CA PHE A 292 -4.98 -4.49 -11.30
C PHE A 292 -4.45 -3.22 -11.97
N PHE A 293 -3.31 -2.71 -11.51
CA PHE A 293 -2.70 -1.50 -12.05
C PHE A 293 -1.74 -1.83 -13.20
N GLU A 294 -2.10 -1.45 -14.42
CA GLU A 294 -1.24 -1.40 -15.59
C GLU A 294 -0.83 0.05 -15.86
N ASN A 295 0.43 0.37 -15.60
CA ASN A 295 0.92 1.73 -15.79
C ASN A 295 1.28 1.98 -17.27
N ARG A 296 0.34 2.46 -18.08
CA ARG A 296 0.58 2.93 -19.45
C ARG A 296 0.45 4.46 -19.52
N PRO A 297 1.08 5.12 -20.50
CA PRO A 297 0.82 6.54 -20.73
C PRO A 297 -0.62 6.73 -21.20
N ARG A 298 -1.28 7.77 -20.70
CA ARG A 298 -2.61 8.22 -21.13
C ARG A 298 -2.65 8.48 -22.63
N ARG A 299 -3.66 7.92 -23.30
CA ARG A 299 -3.90 8.08 -24.74
C ARG A 299 -5.36 8.41 -24.99
N THR A 300 -5.60 9.49 -25.72
CA THR A 300 -6.91 9.78 -26.30
C THR A 300 -7.18 8.84 -27.48
N TYR A 301 -8.43 8.41 -27.59
CA TYR A 301 -8.92 7.56 -28.68
C TYR A 301 -9.91 8.32 -29.56
N GLN A 302 -11.00 8.80 -28.99
CA GLN A 302 -12.09 9.42 -29.75
C GLN A 302 -12.70 10.57 -28.95
N ASP A 303 -12.99 11.68 -29.62
CA ASP A 303 -13.64 12.86 -29.06
C ASP A 303 -15.01 13.06 -29.74
N TYR A 304 -16.00 13.44 -28.94
CA TYR A 304 -17.40 13.57 -29.35
C TYR A 304 -17.95 14.94 -28.94
N ASP A 305 -18.69 15.57 -29.85
CA ASP A 305 -19.44 16.80 -29.61
C ASP A 305 -20.71 16.50 -28.81
N VAL A 306 -20.80 17.05 -27.61
CA VAL A 306 -21.96 16.88 -26.73
C VAL A 306 -23.18 17.61 -27.27
N ASP A 307 -23.01 18.83 -27.78
CA ASP A 307 -24.08 19.69 -28.30
C ASP A 307 -24.74 19.11 -29.56
N ASP A 308 -23.98 18.36 -30.37
CA ASP A 308 -24.48 17.62 -31.54
C ASP A 308 -24.80 16.15 -31.23
N GLY A 309 -25.23 15.85 -30.00
CA GLY A 309 -25.78 14.54 -29.62
C GLY A 309 -24.74 13.41 -29.60
N LEU A 310 -23.54 13.68 -29.08
CA LEU A 310 -22.39 12.78 -29.06
C LEU A 310 -21.94 12.36 -30.46
N THR A 311 -21.84 13.33 -31.38
CA THR A 311 -21.32 13.08 -32.73
C THR A 311 -19.80 13.04 -32.71
N LEU A 312 -19.19 12.01 -33.32
CA LEU A 312 -17.73 11.86 -33.39
C LEU A 312 -17.11 13.03 -34.16
N THR A 313 -16.28 13.83 -33.48
CA THR A 313 -15.57 14.98 -34.06
C THR A 313 -14.15 14.62 -34.45
N GLU A 314 -13.45 13.85 -33.62
CA GLU A 314 -12.07 13.46 -33.87
C GLU A 314 -11.80 11.99 -33.51
N GLU A 315 -11.26 11.23 -34.45
CA GLU A 315 -10.73 9.88 -34.23
C GLU A 315 -9.21 9.94 -34.15
N HIS A 316 -8.69 10.03 -32.93
CA HIS A 316 -7.25 9.95 -32.67
C HIS A 316 -6.72 8.53 -32.89
N ARG A 317 -7.53 7.52 -32.53
CA ARG A 317 -7.21 6.09 -32.60
C ARG A 317 -8.48 5.24 -32.71
N GLU A 318 -8.31 4.08 -33.33
CA GLU A 318 -9.33 3.03 -33.35
C GLU A 318 -9.50 2.43 -31.95
N LEU A 319 -10.76 2.32 -31.49
CA LEU A 319 -11.12 1.58 -30.29
C LEU A 319 -10.99 0.05 -30.54
N PRO A 320 -10.76 -0.77 -29.49
CA PRO A 320 -10.74 -2.22 -29.66
C PRO A 320 -12.10 -2.78 -30.12
N ASP A 321 -13.19 -2.12 -29.70
CA ASP A 321 -14.59 -2.55 -29.87
C ASP A 321 -15.46 -1.34 -30.32
N SER A 322 -16.79 -1.49 -30.38
CA SER A 322 -17.71 -0.35 -30.67
C SER A 322 -17.66 0.70 -29.56
N ALA A 323 -17.88 1.97 -29.92
CA ALA A 323 -17.99 3.09 -28.98
C ALA A 323 -19.31 3.10 -28.20
N ASP A 324 -20.37 2.49 -28.73
CA ASP A 324 -21.74 2.61 -28.18
C ASP A 324 -21.85 2.36 -26.67
N PRO A 325 -21.21 1.32 -26.08
CA PRO A 325 -21.28 1.06 -24.63
C PRO A 325 -20.59 2.14 -23.80
N TYR A 326 -19.61 2.84 -24.37
CA TYR A 326 -18.84 3.87 -23.67
C TYR A 326 -19.51 5.24 -23.77
N LEU A 327 -20.28 5.48 -24.84
CA LEU A 327 -21.13 6.66 -24.97
C LEU A 327 -22.29 6.66 -23.98
N SER A 328 -22.77 5.49 -23.55
CA SER A 328 -23.84 5.45 -22.53
C SER A 328 -23.39 5.98 -21.17
N TYR A 329 -22.09 6.02 -20.86
CA TYR A 329 -21.62 6.61 -19.61
C TYR A 329 -21.80 8.13 -19.56
N TYR A 330 -21.73 8.82 -20.72
CA TYR A 330 -22.10 10.22 -20.78
C TYR A 330 -23.59 10.42 -20.50
N ASN A 331 -24.45 9.57 -21.08
CA ASN A 331 -25.89 9.61 -20.79
C ASN A 331 -26.19 9.32 -19.31
N GLU A 332 -25.42 8.45 -18.66
CA GLU A 332 -25.50 8.25 -17.21
C GLU A 332 -25.10 9.53 -16.45
N PHE A 333 -24.02 10.19 -16.85
CA PHE A 333 -23.58 11.47 -16.25
C PHE A 333 -24.66 12.56 -16.40
N ASP A 334 -25.18 12.75 -17.61
CA ASP A 334 -26.22 13.73 -17.92
C ASP A 334 -27.52 13.46 -17.14
N ALA A 335 -27.91 12.19 -17.00
CA ALA A 335 -29.09 11.82 -16.23
C ALA A 335 -28.93 12.02 -14.70
N LEU A 336 -27.69 12.01 -14.18
CA LEU A 336 -27.43 12.12 -12.75
C LEU A 336 -27.43 13.56 -12.25
N PHE A 337 -26.95 14.51 -13.06
CA PHE A 337 -26.64 15.87 -12.61
C PHE A 337 -27.55 16.91 -13.26
N PRO A 338 -27.72 18.11 -12.66
CA PRO A 338 -28.59 19.14 -13.21
C PRO A 338 -28.08 19.68 -14.56
N ASP A 339 -29.00 19.82 -15.54
CA ASP A 339 -28.75 20.30 -16.91
C ASP A 339 -27.84 21.53 -16.96
N ARG A 340 -28.06 22.51 -16.08
CA ARG A 340 -27.27 23.75 -16.05
C ARG A 340 -25.75 23.56 -15.89
N TYR A 341 -25.32 22.39 -15.41
CA TYR A 341 -23.90 22.02 -15.31
C TYR A 341 -23.49 21.09 -16.44
N THR A 342 -24.32 20.12 -16.83
CA THR A 342 -23.99 19.19 -17.92
C THR A 342 -24.00 19.88 -19.28
N ASP A 343 -24.86 20.88 -19.48
CA ASP A 343 -24.92 21.78 -20.65
C ASP A 343 -23.66 22.63 -20.83
N THR A 344 -22.72 22.63 -19.88
CA THR A 344 -21.45 23.35 -20.00
C THR A 344 -20.32 22.50 -20.60
N ILE A 345 -20.54 21.19 -20.78
CA ILE A 345 -19.52 20.28 -21.32
C ILE A 345 -19.58 20.31 -22.84
N ASP A 346 -18.50 20.73 -23.48
CA ASP A 346 -18.41 20.77 -24.95
C ASP A 346 -18.05 19.40 -25.54
N THR A 347 -17.10 18.71 -24.92
CA THR A 347 -16.51 17.48 -25.49
C THR A 347 -16.56 16.32 -24.51
N TYR A 348 -17.13 15.20 -24.97
CA TYR A 348 -16.98 13.90 -24.33
C TYR A 348 -15.82 13.12 -24.96
N ARG A 349 -14.85 12.71 -24.14
CA ARG A 349 -13.61 12.07 -24.60
C ARG A 349 -13.47 10.64 -24.10
N LEU A 350 -13.22 9.71 -25.02
CA LEU A 350 -12.77 8.36 -24.70
C LEU A 350 -11.25 8.31 -24.69
N PHE A 351 -10.68 7.91 -23.56
CA PHE A 351 -9.24 7.72 -23.40
C PHE A 351 -8.93 6.36 -22.78
N SER A 352 -7.65 6.00 -22.72
CA SER A 352 -7.20 5.01 -21.76
C SER A 352 -5.73 5.20 -21.36
N ASP A 353 -5.40 4.86 -20.11
CA ASP A 353 -4.03 4.84 -19.57
C ASP A 353 -3.61 3.45 -19.02
N GLY A 354 -4.32 2.41 -19.42
CA GLY A 354 -4.09 1.03 -18.96
C GLY A 354 -5.29 0.54 -18.16
N GLU A 355 -5.17 -0.63 -17.51
CA GLU A 355 -6.12 -1.04 -16.50
C GLU A 355 -5.75 -0.42 -15.15
N GLY A 356 -6.74 0.08 -14.45
CA GLY A 356 -6.70 0.43 -13.05
C GLY A 356 -6.08 1.76 -12.67
N ASN A 357 -5.92 2.70 -13.59
CA ASN A 357 -5.31 3.99 -13.28
C ASN A 357 -6.39 5.08 -13.19
N THR A 358 -6.52 5.94 -14.21
CA THR A 358 -7.44 7.09 -14.18
C THR A 358 -8.78 6.65 -14.79
N LEU A 359 -9.84 6.56 -13.99
CA LEU A 359 -11.15 6.14 -14.50
C LEU A 359 -11.83 7.26 -15.30
N ALA A 360 -11.67 8.52 -14.87
CA ALA A 360 -12.15 9.69 -15.58
C ALA A 360 -11.31 10.93 -15.21
N TYR A 361 -11.47 12.00 -15.98
CA TYR A 361 -11.01 13.34 -15.60
C TYR A 361 -11.85 14.41 -16.32
N VAL A 362 -11.91 15.61 -15.73
CA VAL A 362 -12.37 16.83 -16.42
C VAL A 362 -11.18 17.74 -16.69
N ASP A 363 -11.13 18.29 -17.90
CA ASP A 363 -10.24 19.41 -18.26
C ASP A 363 -11.10 20.65 -18.52
N ILE A 364 -10.83 21.73 -17.79
CA ILE A 364 -11.64 22.95 -17.82
C ILE A 364 -10.75 24.10 -18.27
N THR A 365 -11.18 24.77 -19.35
CA THR A 365 -10.58 25.99 -19.88
C THR A 365 -11.66 27.00 -20.21
N ASP A 366 -11.29 28.24 -20.52
CA ASP A 366 -12.25 29.27 -20.93
C ASP A 366 -12.87 28.98 -22.30
N GLU A 367 -12.19 28.17 -23.12
CA GLU A 367 -12.62 27.84 -24.47
C GLU A 367 -13.38 26.53 -24.59
N GLU A 368 -13.09 25.55 -23.71
CA GLU A 368 -13.60 24.19 -23.81
C GLU A 368 -13.59 23.48 -22.44
N ILE A 369 -14.69 22.79 -22.13
CA ILE A 369 -14.80 21.83 -21.03
C ILE A 369 -14.86 20.42 -21.62
N ILE A 370 -13.89 19.60 -21.23
CA ILE A 370 -13.76 18.21 -21.68
C ILE A 370 -14.04 17.28 -20.51
N PHE A 371 -15.08 16.46 -20.63
CA PHE A 371 -15.29 15.32 -19.74
C PHE A 371 -14.77 14.05 -20.40
N ALA A 372 -13.79 13.40 -19.76
CA ALA A 372 -13.10 12.25 -20.33
C ALA A 372 -13.29 11.00 -19.46
N MET A 373 -13.55 9.85 -20.10
CA MET A 373 -13.69 8.55 -19.42
C MET A 373 -12.76 7.47 -20.00
N ASP A 374 -12.21 6.64 -19.11
CA ASP A 374 -11.46 5.45 -19.50
C ASP A 374 -12.43 4.30 -19.79
N PHE A 375 -12.51 3.94 -21.06
CA PHE A 375 -13.39 2.88 -21.53
C PHE A 375 -12.98 1.47 -21.05
N ARG A 376 -11.76 1.28 -20.52
CA ARG A 376 -11.28 -0.01 -19.99
C ARG A 376 -11.54 -0.21 -18.51
N ASP A 377 -11.67 0.87 -17.74
CA ASP A 377 -11.77 0.84 -16.28
C ASP A 377 -13.19 1.08 -15.75
N SER A 378 -14.13 1.34 -16.65
CA SER A 378 -15.48 1.80 -16.31
C SER A 378 -16.50 0.67 -16.06
N ASP A 379 -16.11 -0.61 -16.08
CA ASP A 379 -17.05 -1.74 -15.95
C ASP A 379 -17.70 -1.85 -14.57
N ASN A 380 -17.01 -1.44 -13.50
CA ASN A 380 -17.57 -1.49 -12.15
C ASN A 380 -18.51 -0.29 -11.92
N LYS A 381 -19.82 -0.56 -11.86
CA LYS A 381 -20.85 0.49 -11.67
C LYS A 381 -20.63 1.37 -10.43
N ALA A 382 -20.34 0.79 -9.27
CA ALA A 382 -20.20 1.54 -8.03
C ALA A 382 -19.00 2.52 -8.09
N ALA A 383 -17.86 2.03 -8.57
CA ALA A 383 -16.68 2.86 -8.82
C ALA A 383 -16.95 3.93 -9.87
N ARG A 384 -17.69 3.58 -10.94
CA ARG A 384 -18.09 4.52 -11.99
C ARG A 384 -18.95 5.64 -11.41
N TYR A 385 -20.04 5.35 -10.69
CA TYR A 385 -20.89 6.38 -10.09
C TYR A 385 -20.14 7.29 -9.13
N ARG A 386 -19.28 6.75 -8.25
CA ARG A 386 -18.43 7.57 -7.38
C ARG A 386 -17.51 8.48 -8.19
N THR A 387 -16.97 7.99 -9.29
CA THR A 387 -16.13 8.78 -10.20
C THR A 387 -16.95 9.85 -10.91
N LEU A 388 -18.13 9.55 -11.44
CA LEU A 388 -19.01 10.56 -12.06
C LEU A 388 -19.34 11.68 -11.07
N ILE A 389 -19.65 11.34 -9.80
CA ILE A 389 -19.90 12.33 -8.74
C ILE A 389 -18.63 13.16 -8.43
N HIS A 390 -17.44 12.53 -8.43
CA HIS A 390 -16.16 13.22 -8.25
C HIS A 390 -15.89 14.21 -9.38
N GLU A 391 -16.02 13.79 -10.63
CA GLU A 391 -15.80 14.64 -11.81
C GLU A 391 -16.84 15.78 -11.90
N PHE A 392 -18.10 15.50 -11.57
CA PHE A 392 -19.12 16.53 -11.45
C PHE A 392 -18.74 17.57 -10.38
N ALA A 393 -18.15 17.15 -9.26
CA ALA A 393 -17.72 18.09 -8.24
C ALA A 393 -16.65 19.06 -8.77
N HIS A 394 -15.78 18.65 -9.71
CA HIS A 394 -14.88 19.58 -10.40
C HIS A 394 -15.64 20.59 -11.26
N ILE A 395 -16.59 20.13 -12.08
CA ILE A 395 -17.42 21.04 -12.92
C ILE A 395 -18.21 22.03 -12.06
N TYR A 396 -18.77 21.57 -10.93
CA TYR A 396 -19.53 22.40 -10.01
C TYR A 396 -18.67 23.45 -9.29
N SER A 397 -17.44 23.09 -8.90
CA SER A 397 -16.63 23.90 -7.99
C SER A 397 -15.49 24.68 -8.65
N LEU A 398 -15.25 24.47 -9.95
CA LEU A 398 -14.18 25.10 -10.71
C LEU A 398 -14.70 25.71 -12.04
N PRO A 399 -15.80 26.48 -12.04
CA PRO A 399 -16.26 27.11 -13.27
C PRO A 399 -15.17 28.05 -13.83
N PRO A 400 -14.99 28.15 -15.16
CA PRO A 400 -13.90 28.95 -15.75
C PRO A 400 -13.86 30.40 -15.27
N GLU A 401 -15.02 31.02 -15.05
CA GLU A 401 -15.14 32.40 -14.57
C GLU A 401 -14.59 32.66 -13.15
N ASP A 402 -14.33 31.60 -12.37
CA ASP A 402 -13.72 31.71 -11.04
C ASP A 402 -12.19 31.84 -11.10
N PHE A 403 -11.59 31.84 -12.31
CA PHE A 403 -10.15 31.91 -12.52
C PHE A 403 -9.75 33.10 -13.39
N ASP A 404 -8.53 33.60 -13.20
CA ASP A 404 -7.92 34.58 -14.10
C ASP A 404 -7.64 33.94 -15.48
N SER A 405 -8.33 34.43 -16.51
CA SER A 405 -8.24 33.95 -17.90
C SER A 405 -6.82 34.04 -18.49
N ASP A 406 -6.00 34.97 -18.00
CA ASP A 406 -4.61 35.14 -18.45
C ASP A 406 -3.64 34.12 -17.79
N CYS A 407 -4.14 33.30 -16.87
CA CYS A 407 -3.35 32.37 -16.09
C CYS A 407 -3.28 30.99 -16.74
N THR A 408 -2.11 30.34 -16.68
CA THR A 408 -1.92 29.01 -17.28
C THR A 408 -1.15 28.10 -16.32
N PRO A 409 -1.68 26.91 -15.96
CA PRO A 409 -2.98 26.37 -16.38
C PRO A 409 -4.16 27.09 -15.70
N GLN A 410 -5.27 27.28 -16.41
CA GLN A 410 -6.44 28.05 -15.96
C GLN A 410 -6.96 27.62 -14.57
N THR A 411 -7.18 26.32 -14.34
CA THR A 411 -7.65 25.79 -13.03
C THR A 411 -6.52 25.56 -12.01
N SER A 412 -5.44 26.32 -12.08
CA SER A 412 -4.44 26.35 -11.00
C SER A 412 -4.99 27.09 -9.80
N MET A 413 -4.75 26.59 -8.59
CA MET A 413 -5.21 27.26 -7.36
C MET A 413 -4.63 28.68 -7.21
N ASP A 414 -3.44 28.92 -7.77
CA ASP A 414 -2.79 30.25 -7.79
C ASP A 414 -3.50 31.27 -8.70
N CYS A 415 -4.40 30.81 -9.58
CA CYS A 415 -5.14 31.64 -10.55
C CYS A 415 -6.56 31.97 -10.07
N MET A 416 -6.98 31.41 -8.93
CA MET A 416 -8.34 31.51 -8.42
C MET A 416 -8.65 32.93 -7.96
N LEU A 417 -9.82 33.42 -8.33
CA LEU A 417 -10.33 34.71 -7.88
C LEU A 417 -10.84 34.62 -6.43
N ASP A 418 -10.78 35.75 -5.73
CA ASP A 418 -11.40 35.91 -4.42
C ASP A 418 -12.93 35.78 -4.51
N ASP A 419 -13.60 35.52 -3.38
CA ASP A 419 -15.07 35.40 -3.27
C ASP A 419 -15.69 34.27 -4.12
N THR A 420 -14.90 33.24 -4.45
CA THR A 420 -15.35 32.02 -5.14
C THR A 420 -15.56 30.88 -4.14
N LEU A 421 -16.37 29.87 -4.52
CA LEU A 421 -16.62 28.71 -3.67
C LEU A 421 -15.31 27.99 -3.29
N MET A 422 -14.40 27.83 -4.25
CA MET A 422 -13.13 27.15 -4.02
C MET A 422 -12.16 28.01 -3.20
N ALA A 423 -12.22 29.35 -3.30
CA ALA A 423 -11.45 30.24 -2.45
C ALA A 423 -11.90 30.14 -0.99
N ASP A 424 -13.21 30.18 -0.74
CA ASP A 424 -13.77 30.00 0.60
C ASP A 424 -13.41 28.64 1.19
N TYR A 425 -13.48 27.56 0.39
CA TYR A 425 -13.10 26.22 0.81
C TYR A 425 -11.60 26.13 1.16
N THR A 426 -10.75 26.71 0.33
CA THR A 426 -9.30 26.72 0.52
C THR A 426 -8.92 27.51 1.76
N GLU A 427 -9.48 28.71 1.93
CA GLU A 427 -9.21 29.54 3.11
C GLU A 427 -9.68 28.84 4.39
N ARG A 428 -10.88 28.26 4.38
CA ARG A 428 -11.46 27.61 5.57
C ARG A 428 -10.71 26.34 5.98
N PHE A 429 -10.27 25.51 5.04
CA PHE A 429 -9.77 24.16 5.35
C PHE A 429 -8.28 23.94 5.05
N TRP A 430 -7.66 24.75 4.19
CA TRP A 430 -6.29 24.55 3.73
C TRP A 430 -5.28 25.60 4.21
N SER A 431 -5.73 26.81 4.58
CA SER A 431 -4.86 27.89 5.10
C SER A 431 -3.92 27.45 6.24
N ARG A 432 -4.35 26.45 7.02
CA ARG A 432 -3.56 25.86 8.11
C ARG A 432 -2.29 25.12 7.68
N TYR A 433 -2.21 24.65 6.43
CA TYR A 433 -1.08 23.85 5.95
C TYR A 433 0.06 24.69 5.40
N GLY A 434 -0.20 25.95 5.03
CA GLY A 434 0.73 26.83 4.33
C GLY A 434 0.57 26.75 2.81
N ASP A 435 0.77 27.89 2.15
CA ASP A 435 0.55 28.09 0.70
C ASP A 435 1.30 27.06 -0.16
N GLU A 436 2.47 26.58 0.31
CA GLU A 436 3.25 25.60 -0.45
C GLU A 436 2.57 24.22 -0.57
N TRP A 437 1.49 23.97 0.17
CA TRP A 437 0.71 22.73 0.12
C TRP A 437 -0.56 22.85 -0.71
N VAL A 438 -1.04 24.07 -0.96
CA VAL A 438 -2.23 24.34 -1.77
C VAL A 438 -2.09 23.76 -3.18
N GLU A 439 -0.92 23.88 -3.79
CA GLU A 439 -0.60 23.19 -5.04
C GLU A 439 0.66 22.34 -4.89
N ASN A 440 0.50 21.05 -4.55
CA ASN A 440 1.61 20.17 -4.21
C ASN A 440 2.00 19.17 -5.31
N ARG A 441 1.48 19.31 -6.53
CA ARG A 441 1.83 18.46 -7.69
C ARG A 441 3.33 18.39 -7.98
N TYR A 442 4.09 19.43 -7.64
CA TYR A 442 5.54 19.51 -7.84
C TYR A 442 6.37 18.82 -6.75
N LYS A 443 5.75 18.45 -5.62
CA LYS A 443 6.45 17.75 -4.53
C LYS A 443 6.74 16.30 -4.93
N SER A 444 7.71 15.67 -4.26
CA SER A 444 7.96 14.24 -4.44
C SER A 444 6.82 13.41 -3.83
N GLN A 445 6.62 12.17 -4.32
CA GLN A 445 5.65 11.26 -3.74
C GLN A 445 5.87 11.06 -2.22
N TYR A 446 7.13 10.99 -1.79
CA TYR A 446 7.47 10.84 -0.37
C TYR A 446 7.00 12.03 0.49
N GLU A 447 7.11 13.26 -0.02
CA GLU A 447 6.64 14.45 0.69
C GLU A 447 5.11 14.46 0.81
N ARG A 448 4.40 14.06 -0.24
CA ARG A 448 2.93 13.94 -0.21
C ARG A 448 2.44 12.83 0.70
N ASP A 449 3.07 11.65 0.64
CA ASP A 449 2.79 10.53 1.55
C ASP A 449 3.02 10.94 3.01
N ALA A 450 4.09 11.70 3.26
CA ALA A 450 4.37 12.25 4.57
C ALA A 450 3.28 13.25 4.98
N PHE A 451 2.93 14.22 4.14
CA PHE A 451 1.87 15.20 4.42
C PHE A 451 0.54 14.52 4.79
N PHE A 452 0.06 13.59 3.97
CA PHE A 452 -1.13 12.81 4.27
C PHE A 452 -0.99 12.03 5.59
N SER A 453 0.15 11.39 5.83
CA SER A 453 0.38 10.62 7.08
C SER A 453 0.37 11.50 8.33
N HIS A 454 0.80 12.76 8.23
CA HIS A 454 0.75 13.71 9.35
C HIS A 454 -0.66 14.28 9.56
N ASN A 455 -1.48 14.35 8.50
CA ASN A 455 -2.82 14.92 8.48
C ASN A 455 -3.90 13.84 8.21
N ILE A 456 -3.70 12.64 8.75
CA ILE A 456 -4.51 11.45 8.40
C ILE A 456 -5.99 11.56 8.75
N ASN A 457 -6.35 12.44 9.69
CA ASN A 457 -7.74 12.69 10.08
C ASN A 457 -8.37 13.84 9.28
N ASP A 458 -7.60 14.46 8.39
CA ASP A 458 -8.04 15.62 7.61
C ASP A 458 -8.52 15.23 6.21
N PHE A 459 -8.20 14.01 5.79
CA PHE A 459 -8.48 13.43 4.49
C PHE A 459 -8.93 11.97 4.63
N TYR A 460 -9.81 11.49 3.75
CA TYR A 460 -10.21 10.07 3.67
C TYR A 460 -9.21 9.20 2.91
N VAL A 461 -8.57 9.76 1.88
CA VAL A 461 -7.65 9.04 1.00
C VAL A 461 -6.42 9.89 0.65
N PRO A 462 -5.25 9.30 0.35
CA PRO A 462 -4.04 10.06 0.01
C PRO A 462 -4.21 11.02 -1.17
N TYR A 463 -5.01 10.62 -2.16
CA TYR A 463 -5.29 11.42 -3.36
C TYR A 463 -5.96 12.77 -3.02
N GLN A 464 -6.79 12.78 -2.00
CA GLN A 464 -7.46 13.99 -1.49
C GLN A 464 -6.46 15.06 -1.00
N ALA A 465 -5.28 14.63 -0.53
CA ALA A 465 -4.26 15.51 0.02
C ALA A 465 -3.36 16.16 -1.06
N MET A 466 -3.69 16.03 -2.35
CA MET A 466 -2.90 16.57 -3.46
C MET A 466 -3.07 18.09 -3.62
N ASN A 467 -4.27 18.62 -3.41
CA ASN A 467 -4.62 20.04 -3.51
C ASN A 467 -6.08 20.24 -3.05
N PRO A 468 -6.56 21.48 -2.85
CA PRO A 468 -7.94 21.76 -2.47
C PRO A 468 -8.99 21.24 -3.44
N LYS A 469 -8.73 21.22 -4.75
CA LYS A 469 -9.71 20.76 -5.74
C LYS A 469 -10.00 19.26 -5.64
N GLU A 470 -8.96 18.42 -5.46
CA GLU A 470 -9.18 16.99 -5.18
C GLU A 470 -9.85 16.79 -3.81
N ASP A 471 -9.53 17.66 -2.84
CA ASP A 471 -10.13 17.61 -1.51
C ASP A 471 -11.62 17.89 -1.49
N TYR A 472 -12.02 18.93 -2.21
CA TYR A 472 -13.41 19.27 -2.40
C TYR A 472 -14.14 18.14 -3.13
N ALA A 473 -13.60 17.64 -4.25
CA ALA A 473 -14.25 16.62 -5.07
C ALA A 473 -14.51 15.33 -4.28
N VAL A 474 -13.51 14.82 -3.56
CA VAL A 474 -13.68 13.63 -2.69
C VAL A 474 -14.64 13.93 -1.54
N THR A 475 -14.58 15.13 -0.93
CA THR A 475 -15.52 15.51 0.15
C THR A 475 -16.96 15.54 -0.37
N PHE A 476 -17.18 16.09 -1.56
CA PHE A 476 -18.49 16.12 -2.21
C PHE A 476 -19.00 14.70 -2.51
N THR A 477 -18.14 13.81 -3.03
CA THR A 477 -18.48 12.39 -3.20
C THR A 477 -18.89 11.75 -1.86
N MET A 478 -18.16 12.02 -0.78
CA MET A 478 -18.52 11.49 0.55
C MET A 478 -19.83 12.07 1.09
N PHE A 479 -20.09 13.36 0.84
CA PHE A 479 -21.34 14.02 1.19
C PHE A 479 -22.55 13.41 0.48
N VAL A 480 -22.43 13.13 -0.83
CA VAL A 480 -23.51 12.52 -1.60
C VAL A 480 -23.72 11.06 -1.20
N THR A 481 -22.65 10.27 -1.11
CA THR A 481 -22.73 8.80 -1.03
C THR A 481 -22.76 8.23 0.39
N ARG A 482 -22.85 9.07 1.44
CA ARG A 482 -22.91 8.64 2.84
C ARG A 482 -23.92 9.45 3.63
N GLU A 483 -24.38 8.87 4.73
CA GLU A 483 -25.08 9.61 5.78
C GLU A 483 -24.17 10.66 6.42
N ILE A 484 -24.78 11.70 7.00
CA ILE A 484 -24.05 12.75 7.69
C ILE A 484 -23.19 12.17 8.83
N PRO A 485 -21.89 12.52 8.94
CA PRO A 485 -21.06 12.08 10.05
C PRO A 485 -21.62 12.51 11.41
N ALA A 486 -21.51 11.63 12.41
CA ALA A 486 -21.95 11.91 13.78
C ALA A 486 -21.32 13.19 14.34
N GLU A 487 -22.07 13.94 15.16
CA GLU A 487 -21.67 15.26 15.68
C GLU A 487 -20.41 15.20 16.57
N ASP A 488 -20.18 14.08 17.25
CA ASP A 488 -19.00 13.83 18.08
C ASP A 488 -17.76 13.37 17.29
N SER A 489 -17.91 13.21 15.97
CA SER A 489 -16.80 12.86 15.08
C SER A 489 -15.99 14.11 14.71
N THR A 490 -14.80 14.22 15.29
CA THR A 490 -13.99 15.47 15.31
C THR A 490 -12.88 15.55 14.27
N GLY A 491 -12.72 14.55 13.40
CA GLY A 491 -11.77 14.63 12.29
C GLY A 491 -12.16 15.72 11.29
N LEU A 492 -11.18 16.49 10.79
CA LEU A 492 -11.44 17.58 9.84
C LEU A 492 -12.10 17.05 8.55
N ASN A 493 -11.79 15.81 8.15
CA ASN A 493 -12.50 15.13 7.06
C ASN A 493 -14.03 15.09 7.25
N ASN A 494 -14.50 14.78 8.47
CA ASN A 494 -15.92 14.74 8.80
C ASN A 494 -16.52 16.15 8.94
N VAL A 495 -15.75 17.11 9.44
CA VAL A 495 -16.15 18.53 9.48
C VAL A 495 -16.41 19.04 8.07
N LYS A 496 -15.52 18.76 7.11
CA LYS A 496 -15.67 19.16 5.69
C LYS A 496 -16.93 18.58 5.06
N VAL A 497 -17.26 17.31 5.32
CA VAL A 497 -18.51 16.71 4.85
C VAL A 497 -19.71 17.40 5.49
N ARG A 498 -19.66 17.64 6.81
CA ARG A 498 -20.75 18.33 7.52
C ARG A 498 -20.95 19.77 7.04
N SER A 499 -19.89 20.49 6.65
CA SER A 499 -20.03 21.85 6.15
C SER A 499 -20.78 21.92 4.82
N MET A 500 -20.83 20.84 4.04
CA MET A 500 -21.64 20.80 2.81
C MET A 500 -23.15 20.99 3.09
N TYR A 501 -23.61 20.64 4.29
CA TYR A 501 -25.00 20.85 4.72
C TYR A 501 -25.33 22.30 5.12
N GLU A 502 -24.32 23.17 5.25
CA GLU A 502 -24.53 24.60 5.54
C GLU A 502 -25.10 25.35 4.32
N THR A 503 -24.95 24.79 3.12
CA THR A 503 -25.42 25.36 1.86
C THR A 503 -26.70 24.66 1.42
N PRO A 504 -27.89 25.31 1.48
CA PRO A 504 -29.16 24.71 1.07
C PRO A 504 -29.17 24.14 -0.36
N GLU A 505 -28.41 24.75 -1.27
CA GLU A 505 -28.26 24.30 -2.65
C GLU A 505 -27.55 22.94 -2.74
N ASN A 506 -26.50 22.70 -1.95
CA ASN A 506 -25.82 21.41 -1.89
C ASN A 506 -26.74 20.31 -1.39
N VAL A 507 -27.58 20.63 -0.39
CA VAL A 507 -28.54 19.66 0.18
C VAL A 507 -29.62 19.30 -0.84
N ALA A 508 -30.15 20.27 -1.59
CA ALA A 508 -31.07 20.00 -2.69
C ALA A 508 -30.40 19.12 -3.77
N MET A 509 -29.18 19.48 -4.17
CA MET A 509 -28.43 18.77 -5.19
C MET A 509 -28.14 17.31 -4.77
N ARG A 510 -27.82 17.06 -3.50
CA ARG A 510 -27.67 15.70 -2.97
C ARG A 510 -28.94 14.87 -3.14
N VAL A 511 -30.11 15.46 -2.86
CA VAL A 511 -31.41 14.79 -3.03
C VAL A 511 -31.64 14.44 -4.49
N ASP A 512 -31.43 15.39 -5.40
CA ASP A 512 -31.60 15.19 -6.85
C ASP A 512 -30.66 14.08 -7.37
N ILE A 513 -29.37 14.12 -7.02
CA ILE A 513 -28.40 13.11 -7.45
C ILE A 513 -28.78 11.71 -6.96
N LEU A 514 -29.12 11.57 -5.66
CA LEU A 514 -29.48 10.27 -5.09
C LEU A 514 -30.77 9.71 -5.69
N LYS A 515 -31.76 10.58 -5.94
CA LYS A 515 -33.00 10.21 -6.61
C LYS A 515 -32.76 9.72 -8.03
N ASN A 516 -32.01 10.49 -8.82
CA ASN A 516 -31.69 10.14 -10.21
C ASN A 516 -30.92 8.83 -10.27
N LEU A 517 -29.96 8.63 -9.37
CA LEU A 517 -29.19 7.40 -9.27
C LEU A 517 -30.06 6.18 -8.93
N LEU A 518 -31.00 6.34 -8.00
CA LEU A 518 -31.97 5.30 -7.67
C LEU A 518 -32.90 4.98 -8.85
N GLU A 519 -33.35 5.99 -9.60
CA GLU A 519 -34.16 5.79 -10.81
C GLU A 519 -33.39 5.05 -11.92
N LEU A 520 -32.12 5.39 -12.13
CA LEU A 520 -31.23 4.69 -13.06
C LEU A 520 -31.08 3.20 -12.71
N GLU A 521 -30.84 2.87 -11.44
CA GLU A 521 -30.70 1.48 -11.01
C GLU A 521 -32.02 0.70 -11.05
N ARG A 522 -33.15 1.35 -10.78
CA ARG A 522 -34.48 0.76 -10.97
C ARG A 522 -34.80 0.48 -12.45
N SER A 523 -34.34 1.32 -13.36
CA SER A 523 -34.56 1.13 -14.80
C SER A 523 -33.65 0.07 -15.42
N SER A 524 -32.51 -0.22 -14.77
CA SER A 524 -31.49 -1.18 -15.20
C SER A 524 -31.71 -2.60 -14.64
N SER A 525 -32.57 -2.75 -13.63
CA SER A 525 -32.93 -4.01 -12.96
C SER A 525 -34.15 -4.68 -13.62
#